data_AF-A0AAD7ITK3-F1
#
_entry.id   AF-A0AAD7ITK3-F1
#
_cell.length_a   1.000
_cell.length_b   1.000
_cell.length_c   1.000
_cell.angle_alpha   90.00
_cell.angle_beta   90.00
_cell.angle_gamma   90.00
#
_symmetry.space_group_name_H-M   'P 1'
#
loop_
_entity.id
_entity.type
_entity.pdbx_description
1 polymer ?
#
loop_
_entity_poly.entity_id
_entity_poly.type
_entity_poly.pdbx_seq_one_letter_code
_entity_poly.pdbx_strand_id
1 'polypeptide(L)'
;LNAPFGTWPKDLAWESVAPPQGTMPLSLGCHGRVDRLLEHGVVTKRYHDAEEAERIWNITNLAGECSVACIGRLFECGRVYGICMPIETPIDPENIGTKEERIHIIYQLRDLVTELHKKRIIHGDIKPQNLLMCSDNRVRFCDFDNASIEGDGFATTDVSFPYCTTYRARNDEKPMTLAEDIYAMGISMWHLYTGRLPLINGTEPDAELNGFLVDYTFAGFLSDMTLIDDPDIASLINTSLAAGPNR
;
A
#
# COMPACT_ATOMS: atom_id res chain seq x y z
N LEU A 1 -7.47 -23.69 -21.65
CA LEU A 1 -6.43 -24.13 -20.69
C LEU A 1 -5.01 -23.66 -21.06
N ASN A 2 -4.83 -22.69 -21.96
CA ASN A 2 -3.51 -22.09 -22.22
C ASN A 2 -3.44 -20.74 -21.49
N ALA A 3 -3.08 -20.76 -20.21
CA ALA A 3 -2.59 -19.55 -19.56
C ALA A 3 -1.17 -19.29 -20.14
N PRO A 4 -0.85 -18.09 -20.63
CA PRO A 4 0.42 -17.81 -21.34
C PRO A 4 1.71 -18.07 -20.54
N PHE A 5 1.61 -18.48 -19.27
CA PHE A 5 2.75 -18.58 -18.34
C PHE A 5 2.77 -19.88 -17.49
N GLY A 6 2.16 -20.98 -17.96
CA GLY A 6 2.18 -22.28 -17.24
C GLY A 6 1.27 -22.35 -16.00
N THR A 7 1.41 -23.41 -15.20
CA THR A 7 0.68 -23.64 -13.93
C THR A 7 1.55 -23.28 -12.73
N TRP A 8 1.00 -22.54 -11.76
CA TRP A 8 1.69 -22.18 -10.52
C TRP A 8 1.28 -23.11 -9.36
N PRO A 9 2.13 -23.31 -8.35
CA PRO A 9 1.85 -24.23 -7.23
C PRO A 9 0.58 -23.89 -6.44
N LYS A 10 0.13 -22.63 -6.47
CA LYS A 10 -1.06 -22.14 -5.76
C LYS A 10 -2.08 -21.49 -6.71
N ASP A 11 -2.16 -21.96 -7.96
CA ASP A 11 -3.30 -21.61 -8.80
C ASP A 11 -4.59 -22.21 -8.20
N LEU A 12 -5.60 -21.37 -7.95
CA LEU A 12 -6.86 -21.73 -7.30
C LEU A 12 -8.04 -21.34 -8.21
N ALA A 13 -9.02 -22.22 -8.32
CA ALA A 13 -10.33 -21.88 -8.90
C ALA A 13 -11.20 -21.23 -7.81
N TRP A 14 -11.72 -20.03 -8.07
CA TRP A 14 -12.53 -19.28 -7.11
C TRP A 14 -13.74 -20.08 -6.64
N GLU A 15 -14.38 -20.83 -7.53
CA GLU A 15 -15.53 -21.67 -7.20
C GLU A 15 -15.20 -22.76 -6.16
N SER A 16 -13.91 -23.12 -6.02
CA SER A 16 -13.43 -24.12 -5.06
C SER A 16 -13.00 -23.51 -3.72
N VAL A 17 -12.73 -22.20 -3.68
CA VAL A 17 -12.19 -21.52 -2.49
C VAL A 17 -13.02 -20.31 -2.04
N ALA A 18 -14.14 -20.05 -2.73
CA ALA A 18 -15.05 -18.96 -2.42
C ALA A 18 -15.52 -19.10 -0.96
N PRO A 19 -15.33 -18.06 -0.13
CA PRO A 19 -15.83 -18.07 1.23
C PRO A 19 -17.34 -18.32 1.23
N PRO A 20 -17.87 -19.08 2.21
CA PRO A 20 -19.32 -19.19 2.40
C PRO A 20 -20.00 -17.82 2.43
N GLN A 21 -21.25 -17.78 1.99
CA GLN A 21 -22.01 -16.54 1.99
C GLN A 21 -22.09 -15.95 3.41
N GLY A 22 -21.71 -14.68 3.56
CA GLY A 22 -21.66 -13.99 4.86
C GLY A 22 -20.31 -14.07 5.59
N THR A 23 -19.31 -14.80 5.08
CA THR A 23 -17.95 -14.73 5.64
C THR A 23 -17.35 -13.34 5.44
N MET A 24 -16.90 -12.72 6.54
CA MET A 24 -16.28 -11.41 6.51
C MET A 24 -14.85 -11.51 5.96
N PRO A 25 -14.51 -10.79 4.88
CA PRO A 25 -13.15 -10.77 4.34
C PRO A 25 -12.18 -10.04 5.27
N LEU A 26 -10.87 -10.20 5.03
CA LEU A 26 -9.83 -9.37 5.66
C LEU A 26 -9.98 -7.89 5.25
N SER A 27 -10.33 -7.67 3.99
CA SER A 27 -10.61 -6.34 3.45
C SER A 27 -11.64 -6.45 2.32
N LEU A 28 -12.52 -5.47 2.23
CA LEU A 28 -13.48 -5.29 1.15
C LEU A 28 -13.45 -3.82 0.75
N GLY A 29 -12.98 -3.52 -0.46
CA GLY A 29 -12.79 -2.17 -0.95
C GLY A 29 -13.26 -1.98 -2.39
N CYS A 30 -12.96 -0.81 -2.94
CA CYS A 30 -13.22 -0.41 -4.33
C CYS A 30 -12.52 -1.30 -5.37
N HIS A 31 -11.41 -1.94 -5.00
CA HIS A 31 -10.61 -2.80 -5.87
C HIS A 31 -10.83 -4.30 -5.62
N GLY A 32 -11.89 -4.63 -4.88
CA GLY A 32 -12.32 -6.00 -4.64
C GLY A 32 -12.11 -6.49 -3.22
N ARG A 33 -11.76 -7.77 -3.09
CA ARG A 33 -11.90 -8.53 -1.84
C ARG A 33 -10.61 -9.27 -1.49
N VAL A 34 -10.21 -9.17 -0.22
CA VAL A 34 -9.06 -9.91 0.32
C VAL A 34 -9.54 -10.94 1.33
N ASP A 35 -9.19 -12.21 1.13
CA ASP A 35 -9.54 -13.32 2.02
C ASP A 35 -8.28 -14.04 2.52
N ARG A 36 -8.31 -14.49 3.77
CA ARG A 36 -7.28 -15.39 4.32
C ARG A 36 -7.76 -16.82 4.24
N LEU A 37 -7.08 -17.64 3.43
CA LEU A 37 -7.41 -19.05 3.24
C LEU A 37 -6.40 -19.93 3.97
N LEU A 38 -6.63 -20.17 5.27
CA LEU A 38 -5.70 -20.91 6.14
C LEU A 38 -5.42 -22.34 5.64
N GLU A 39 -6.43 -23.05 5.14
CA GLU A 39 -6.27 -24.42 4.60
C GLU A 39 -5.32 -24.47 3.40
N HIS A 40 -5.23 -23.38 2.65
CA HIS A 40 -4.36 -23.27 1.48
C HIS A 40 -3.03 -22.59 1.80
N GLY A 41 -2.91 -21.99 3.00
CA GLY A 41 -1.73 -21.25 3.45
C GLY A 41 -1.50 -19.95 2.67
N VAL A 42 -2.58 -19.30 2.21
CA VAL A 42 -2.49 -18.10 1.34
C VAL A 42 -3.43 -16.99 1.78
N VAL A 43 -3.08 -15.77 1.41
CA VAL A 43 -4.01 -14.65 1.27
C VAL A 43 -4.37 -14.51 -0.20
N THR A 44 -5.66 -14.39 -0.51
CA THR A 44 -6.12 -14.15 -1.88
C THR A 44 -6.68 -12.75 -2.00
N LYS A 45 -6.32 -12.05 -3.08
CA LYS A 45 -6.95 -10.80 -3.48
C LYS A 45 -7.68 -11.01 -4.79
N ARG A 46 -8.99 -10.80 -4.80
CA ARG A 46 -9.88 -10.92 -5.96
C ARG A 46 -10.33 -9.54 -6.41
N TYR A 47 -10.17 -9.26 -7.69
CA TYR A 47 -10.57 -8.02 -8.37
C TYR A 47 -11.96 -8.12 -8.98
N HIS A 48 -12.54 -6.97 -9.34
CA HIS A 48 -13.87 -6.91 -9.92
C HIS A 48 -13.91 -7.42 -11.37
N ASP A 49 -12.85 -7.17 -12.13
CA ASP A 49 -12.71 -7.65 -13.49
C ASP A 49 -11.30 -8.19 -13.77
N ALA A 50 -11.20 -8.95 -14.87
CA ALA A 50 -9.97 -9.63 -15.25
C ALA A 50 -8.90 -8.69 -15.84
N GLU A 51 -9.30 -7.54 -16.38
CA GLU A 51 -8.39 -6.56 -16.96
C GLU A 51 -7.64 -5.81 -15.84
N GLU A 52 -8.36 -5.42 -14.79
CA GLU A 52 -7.78 -4.90 -13.56
C GLU A 52 -6.83 -5.91 -12.94
N ALA A 53 -7.26 -7.17 -12.79
CA ALA A 53 -6.42 -8.24 -12.25
C ALA A 53 -5.11 -8.42 -13.05
N GLU A 54 -5.18 -8.41 -14.38
CA GLU A 54 -4.02 -8.53 -15.25
C GLU A 54 -3.09 -7.31 -15.15
N ARG A 55 -3.64 -6.10 -15.05
CA ARG A 55 -2.85 -4.86 -14.86
C ARG A 55 -2.07 -4.92 -13.55
N ILE A 56 -2.74 -5.22 -12.43
CA ILE A 56 -2.10 -5.27 -11.11
C ILE A 56 -1.07 -6.39 -11.04
N TRP A 57 -1.38 -7.55 -11.63
CA TRP A 57 -0.44 -8.66 -11.77
C TRP A 57 0.85 -8.22 -12.48
N ASN A 58 0.72 -7.52 -13.61
CA ASN A 58 1.86 -7.09 -14.40
C ASN A 58 2.73 -6.09 -13.63
N ILE A 59 2.14 -5.09 -12.97
CA ILE A 59 2.88 -4.12 -12.16
C ILE A 59 3.55 -4.79 -10.96
N THR A 60 2.83 -5.69 -10.27
CA THR A 60 3.36 -6.45 -9.13
C THR A 60 4.58 -7.29 -9.53
N ASN A 61 4.53 -7.96 -10.68
CA ASN A 61 5.68 -8.73 -11.16
C ASN A 61 6.86 -7.84 -11.57
N LEU A 62 6.59 -6.68 -12.18
CA LEU A 62 7.63 -5.70 -12.49
C LEU A 62 8.27 -5.14 -11.21
N ALA A 63 7.49 -4.97 -10.14
CA ALA A 63 7.99 -4.54 -8.84
C ALA A 63 8.96 -5.57 -8.22
N GLY A 64 8.80 -6.86 -8.52
CA GLY A 64 9.70 -7.93 -8.08
C GLY A 64 9.80 -8.00 -6.56
N GLU A 65 11.02 -8.01 -6.01
CA GLU A 65 11.27 -8.08 -4.56
C GLU A 65 10.68 -6.92 -3.74
N CYS A 66 10.19 -5.85 -4.39
CA CYS A 66 9.46 -4.79 -3.71
C CYS A 66 8.03 -5.21 -3.30
N SER A 67 7.49 -6.25 -3.92
CA SER A 67 6.15 -6.76 -3.65
C SER A 67 6.19 -8.11 -2.95
N VAL A 68 5.22 -8.35 -2.07
CA VAL A 68 4.95 -9.69 -1.54
C VAL A 68 4.76 -10.64 -2.72
N ALA A 69 5.53 -11.73 -2.72
CA ALA A 69 5.59 -12.61 -3.88
C ALA A 69 4.22 -13.16 -4.26
N CYS A 70 3.88 -13.07 -5.54
CA CYS A 70 2.72 -13.78 -6.05
C CYS A 70 3.09 -15.26 -6.26
N ILE A 71 2.41 -16.14 -5.54
CA ILE A 71 2.68 -17.58 -5.53
C ILE A 71 1.62 -18.40 -6.29
N GLY A 72 0.58 -17.73 -6.80
CA GLY A 72 -0.45 -18.34 -7.64
C GLY A 72 -1.53 -17.36 -8.03
N ARG A 73 -2.45 -17.79 -8.90
CA ARG A 73 -3.56 -16.98 -9.41
C ARG A 73 -4.89 -17.50 -8.95
N LEU A 74 -5.86 -16.61 -8.89
CA LEU A 74 -7.26 -16.96 -8.70
C LEU A 74 -7.99 -16.90 -10.03
N PHE A 75 -8.61 -18.02 -10.42
CA PHE A 75 -9.35 -18.15 -11.68
C PHE A 75 -10.85 -18.17 -11.44
N GLU A 76 -11.60 -17.59 -12.36
CA GLU A 76 -13.06 -17.73 -12.45
C GLU A 76 -13.45 -17.78 -13.92
N CYS A 77 -14.31 -18.74 -14.31
CA CYS A 77 -14.72 -18.93 -15.70
C CYS A 77 -13.56 -18.99 -16.72
N GLY A 78 -12.37 -19.47 -16.30
CA GLY A 78 -11.18 -19.59 -17.16
C GLY A 78 -10.37 -18.31 -17.36
N ARG A 79 -10.66 -17.23 -16.63
CA ARG A 79 -9.88 -15.98 -16.62
C ARG A 79 -9.27 -15.73 -15.24
N VAL A 80 -8.20 -14.94 -15.17
CA VAL A 80 -7.58 -14.54 -13.91
C VAL A 80 -8.36 -13.38 -13.32
N TYR A 81 -8.85 -13.55 -12.11
CA TYR A 81 -9.59 -12.54 -11.34
C TYR A 81 -8.90 -12.19 -10.04
N GLY A 82 -7.71 -12.73 -9.77
CA GLY A 82 -7.03 -12.47 -8.51
C GLY A 82 -5.67 -13.11 -8.40
N ILE A 83 -5.04 -12.79 -7.28
CA ILE A 83 -3.69 -13.22 -6.92
C ILE A 83 -3.69 -13.94 -5.58
N CYS A 84 -2.80 -14.91 -5.46
CA CYS A 84 -2.52 -15.62 -4.21
C CYS A 84 -1.13 -15.20 -3.71
N MET A 85 -1.06 -14.81 -2.45
CA MET A 85 0.13 -14.36 -1.76
C MET A 85 0.37 -15.22 -0.51
N PRO A 86 1.61 -15.38 -0.04
CA PRO A 86 1.88 -16.00 1.26
C PRO A 86 1.22 -15.20 2.38
N ILE A 87 0.93 -15.89 3.49
CA ILE A 87 0.49 -15.22 4.72
C ILE A 87 1.72 -14.64 5.41
N GLU A 88 1.90 -13.33 5.29
CA GLU A 88 2.97 -12.57 5.95
C GLU A 88 2.41 -11.71 7.10
N THR A 89 3.29 -11.07 7.87
CA THR A 89 2.91 -10.33 9.07
C THR A 89 2.69 -8.85 8.76
N PRO A 90 1.48 -8.29 8.97
CA PRO A 90 1.24 -6.85 8.83
C PRO A 90 2.09 -6.05 9.81
N ILE A 91 2.63 -4.92 9.34
CA ILE A 91 3.32 -3.97 10.20
C ILE A 91 2.27 -3.04 10.82
N ASP A 92 2.13 -3.14 12.13
CA ASP A 92 1.24 -2.28 12.91
C ASP A 92 2.08 -1.24 13.67
N PRO A 93 2.06 0.05 13.26
CA PRO A 93 2.83 1.11 13.90
C PRO A 93 2.61 1.23 15.42
N GLU A 94 1.40 0.93 15.91
CA GLU A 94 1.05 1.04 17.32
C GLU A 94 1.71 -0.07 18.16
N ASN A 95 2.07 -1.19 17.52
CA ASN A 95 2.54 -2.40 18.16
C ASN A 95 3.98 -2.82 17.79
N ILE A 96 4.80 -1.91 17.24
CA ILE A 96 6.24 -2.15 17.03
C ILE A 96 6.99 -2.05 18.38
N GLY A 97 7.75 -3.08 18.73
CA GLY A 97 8.23 -3.29 20.10
C GLY A 97 9.31 -2.30 20.55
N THR A 98 10.36 -2.11 19.75
CA THR A 98 11.52 -1.28 20.14
C THR A 98 11.74 -0.11 19.19
N LYS A 99 12.42 0.95 19.67
CA LYS A 99 12.82 2.08 18.83
C LYS A 99 13.74 1.62 17.69
N GLU A 100 14.65 0.69 17.98
CA GLU A 100 15.58 0.11 17.01
C GLU A 100 14.84 -0.63 15.90
N GLU A 101 13.78 -1.36 16.23
CA GLU A 101 12.92 -2.05 15.26
C GLU A 101 12.17 -1.05 14.36
N ARG A 102 11.65 0.04 14.94
CA ARG A 102 11.00 1.12 14.17
C ARG A 102 11.97 1.75 13.17
N ILE A 103 13.16 2.09 13.63
CA ILE A 103 14.24 2.65 12.79
C ILE A 103 14.62 1.68 11.67
N HIS A 104 14.75 0.39 12.00
CA HIS A 104 15.06 -0.65 11.02
C HIS A 104 14.00 -0.73 9.92
N ILE A 105 12.72 -0.76 10.29
CA ILE A 105 11.60 -0.78 9.34
C ILE A 105 11.59 0.49 8.48
N ILE A 106 11.84 1.66 9.08
CA ILE A 106 11.89 2.94 8.35
C ILE A 106 12.97 2.95 7.28
N TYR A 107 14.18 2.44 7.60
CA TYR A 107 15.23 2.33 6.59
C TYR A 107 14.89 1.31 5.51
N GLN A 108 14.26 0.18 5.86
CA GLN A 108 13.78 -0.76 4.84
C GLN A 108 12.71 -0.12 3.94
N LEU A 109 11.78 0.67 4.48
CA LEU A 109 10.78 1.40 3.69
C LEU A 109 11.43 2.40 2.73
N ARG A 110 12.43 3.17 3.19
CA ARG A 110 13.20 4.08 2.32
C ARG A 110 13.83 3.33 1.14
N ASP A 111 14.49 2.22 1.43
CA ASP A 111 15.19 1.43 0.41
C ASP A 111 14.19 0.77 -0.54
N LEU A 112 13.06 0.28 0.00
CA LEU A 112 11.97 -0.30 -0.76
C LEU A 112 11.39 0.68 -1.79
N VAL A 113 11.09 1.92 -1.38
CA VAL A 113 10.60 2.99 -2.27
C VAL A 113 11.66 3.36 -3.30
N THR A 114 12.93 3.46 -2.89
CA THR A 114 14.05 3.75 -3.80
C THR A 114 14.17 2.69 -4.90
N GLU A 115 14.10 1.40 -4.55
CA GLU A 115 14.17 0.31 -5.51
C GLU A 115 12.93 0.24 -6.43
N LEU A 116 11.76 0.62 -5.93
CA LEU A 116 10.54 0.69 -6.73
C LEU A 116 10.63 1.83 -7.76
N HIS A 117 11.08 3.01 -7.33
CA HIS A 117 11.23 4.20 -8.17
C HIS A 117 12.33 4.05 -9.24
N LYS A 118 13.39 3.26 -8.98
CA LYS A 118 14.37 2.88 -10.03
C LYS A 118 13.74 2.16 -11.22
N LYS A 119 12.60 1.50 -11.01
CA LYS A 119 11.81 0.82 -12.05
C LYS A 119 10.74 1.72 -12.67
N ARG A 120 10.71 3.01 -12.29
CA ARG A 120 9.68 3.99 -12.68
C ARG A 120 8.27 3.58 -12.27
N ILE A 121 8.13 2.74 -11.25
CA ILE A 121 6.84 2.37 -10.68
C ILE A 121 6.50 3.38 -9.59
N ILE A 122 5.32 3.98 -9.70
CA ILE A 122 4.69 4.78 -8.65
C ILE A 122 3.76 3.82 -7.90
N HIS A 123 3.89 3.71 -6.58
CA HIS A 123 3.02 2.86 -5.78
C HIS A 123 1.64 3.50 -5.61
N GLY A 124 1.61 4.79 -5.32
CA GLY A 124 0.38 5.57 -5.23
C GLY A 124 -0.45 5.36 -3.96
N ASP A 125 0.00 4.51 -3.04
CA ASP A 125 -0.69 4.23 -1.79
C ASP A 125 0.27 3.80 -0.68
N ILE A 126 1.35 4.55 -0.51
CA ILE A 126 2.36 4.26 0.52
C ILE A 126 1.80 4.64 1.89
N LYS A 127 1.54 3.62 2.70
CA LYS A 127 1.10 3.73 4.10
C LYS A 127 1.45 2.46 4.87
N PRO A 128 1.59 2.49 6.21
CA PRO A 128 1.95 1.31 6.98
C PRO A 128 1.01 0.11 6.78
N GLN A 129 -0.27 0.36 6.50
CA GLN A 129 -1.28 -0.68 6.25
C GLN A 129 -0.95 -1.54 5.00
N ASN A 130 -0.15 -1.02 4.07
CA ASN A 130 0.27 -1.73 2.87
C ASN A 130 1.67 -2.36 3.00
N LEU A 131 2.27 -2.34 4.20
CA LEU A 131 3.57 -2.93 4.48
C LEU A 131 3.42 -4.25 5.25
N LEU A 132 4.04 -5.30 4.75
CA LEU A 132 4.19 -6.57 5.46
C LEU A 132 5.65 -6.81 5.80
N MET A 133 5.90 -7.33 7.00
CA MET A 133 7.14 -8.01 7.34
C MET A 133 7.06 -9.44 6.83
N CYS A 134 7.87 -9.75 5.83
CA CYS A 134 7.94 -11.10 5.27
C CYS A 134 8.77 -12.04 6.16
N SER A 135 8.55 -13.35 5.99
CA SER A 135 9.26 -14.43 6.70
C SER A 135 10.79 -14.40 6.56
N ASP A 136 11.33 -13.74 5.54
CA ASP A 136 12.77 -13.49 5.36
C ASP A 136 13.27 -12.19 6.04
N ASN A 137 12.43 -11.61 6.90
CA ASN A 137 12.67 -10.38 7.66
C ASN A 137 12.87 -9.13 6.77
N ARG A 138 12.21 -9.13 5.60
CA ARG A 138 12.20 -8.01 4.65
C ARG A 138 10.84 -7.35 4.61
N VAL A 139 10.82 -6.02 4.59
CA VAL A 139 9.59 -5.24 4.38
C VAL A 139 9.25 -5.23 2.89
N ARG A 140 8.00 -5.55 2.55
CA ARG A 140 7.48 -5.51 1.17
C ARG A 140 6.08 -4.90 1.12
N PHE A 141 5.73 -4.35 -0.04
CA PHE A 141 4.38 -3.88 -0.31
C PHE A 141 3.44 -5.05 -0.63
N CYS A 142 2.21 -5.02 -0.12
CA CYS A 142 1.20 -6.04 -0.40
C CYS A 142 0.05 -5.57 -1.29
N ASP A 143 0.00 -4.27 -1.63
CA ASP A 143 -1.09 -3.69 -2.38
C ASP A 143 -0.56 -2.76 -3.48
N PHE A 144 -0.94 -3.02 -4.73
CA PHE A 144 -0.51 -2.26 -5.89
C PHE A 144 -1.69 -1.68 -6.68
N ASP A 145 -2.89 -1.63 -6.09
CA ASP A 145 -4.10 -1.26 -6.84
C ASP A 145 -4.02 0.15 -7.44
N ASN A 146 -3.41 1.06 -6.70
CA ASN A 146 -3.17 2.45 -7.10
C ASN A 146 -1.85 2.66 -7.85
N ALA A 147 -1.09 1.58 -8.09
CA ALA A 147 0.22 1.68 -8.71
C ALA A 147 0.13 1.92 -10.22
N SER A 148 1.12 2.63 -10.74
CA SER A 148 1.26 2.97 -12.15
C SER A 148 2.72 3.01 -12.59
N ILE A 149 2.93 3.05 -13.90
CA ILE A 149 4.24 3.31 -14.48
C ILE A 149 4.31 4.80 -14.83
N GLU A 150 5.40 5.47 -14.45
CA GLU A 150 5.58 6.90 -14.72
C GLU A 150 5.41 7.21 -16.23
N GLY A 151 4.34 7.95 -16.55
CA GLY A 151 3.99 8.36 -17.91
C GLY A 151 2.96 7.48 -18.62
N ASP A 152 2.40 6.45 -17.98
CA ASP A 152 1.33 5.62 -18.56
C ASP A 152 -0.05 6.30 -18.63
N GLY A 153 -0.20 7.43 -17.93
CA GLY A 153 -1.43 8.21 -17.89
C GLY A 153 -2.51 7.64 -16.96
N PHE A 154 -2.21 6.59 -16.19
CA PHE A 154 -3.12 6.07 -15.18
C PHE A 154 -3.33 7.11 -14.07
N ALA A 155 -4.58 7.33 -13.72
CA ALA A 155 -5.01 8.15 -12.60
C ALA A 155 -6.04 7.36 -11.78
N THR A 156 -5.91 7.43 -10.47
CA THR A 156 -6.86 6.87 -9.51
C THR A 156 -7.40 8.02 -8.68
N THR A 157 -8.70 8.02 -8.45
CA THR A 157 -9.38 8.98 -7.57
C THR A 157 -9.32 8.58 -6.10
N ASP A 158 -8.73 7.42 -5.79
CA ASP A 158 -8.61 6.96 -4.41
C ASP A 158 -7.49 7.72 -3.69
N VAL A 159 -7.90 8.46 -2.65
CA VAL A 159 -6.99 9.30 -1.86
C VAL A 159 -6.86 8.75 -0.45
N SER A 160 -5.63 8.37 -0.10
CA SER A 160 -5.31 7.82 1.23
C SER A 160 -4.97 8.90 2.23
N PHE A 161 -5.98 9.50 2.86
CA PHE A 161 -5.76 10.36 4.02
C PHE A 161 -5.26 9.53 5.23
N PRO A 162 -4.35 10.05 6.07
CA PRO A 162 -3.61 11.32 5.97
C PRO A 162 -2.30 11.24 5.15
N TYR A 163 -2.06 10.19 4.37
CA TYR A 163 -0.77 9.98 3.68
C TYR A 163 -0.62 10.75 2.36
N CYS A 164 -1.63 11.49 1.92
CA CYS A 164 -1.59 12.25 0.67
C CYS A 164 -1.18 13.72 0.85
N THR A 165 -0.69 14.34 -0.23
CA THR A 165 -0.48 15.79 -0.28
C THR A 165 -1.80 16.55 -0.35
N THR A 166 -1.77 17.85 -0.01
CA THR A 166 -2.91 18.76 -0.26
C THR A 166 -3.22 18.91 -1.74
N TYR A 167 -2.18 18.87 -2.59
CA TYR A 167 -2.33 18.88 -4.04
C TYR A 167 -3.12 17.66 -4.51
N ARG A 168 -2.72 16.46 -4.05
CA ARG A 168 -3.40 15.20 -4.37
C ARG A 168 -4.87 15.23 -3.96
N ALA A 169 -5.15 15.69 -2.74
CA ALA A 169 -6.51 15.82 -2.24
C ALA A 169 -7.40 16.80 -3.05
N ARG A 170 -6.80 17.69 -3.87
CA ARG A 170 -7.52 18.66 -4.72
C ARG A 170 -7.51 18.30 -6.21
N ASN A 171 -6.68 17.34 -6.61
CA ASN A 171 -6.41 17.00 -8.00
C ASN A 171 -6.32 15.47 -8.15
N ASP A 172 -7.26 14.75 -7.56
CA ASP A 172 -7.30 13.29 -7.53
C ASP A 172 -7.52 12.69 -8.92
N GLU A 173 -8.03 13.48 -9.88
CA GLU A 173 -8.18 13.10 -11.28
C GLU A 173 -6.87 13.06 -12.06
N LYS A 174 -5.76 13.58 -11.51
CA LYS A 174 -4.47 13.65 -12.21
C LYS A 174 -3.64 12.40 -11.99
N PRO A 175 -2.76 12.01 -12.94
CA PRO A 175 -1.79 10.95 -12.68
C PRO A 175 -0.93 11.26 -11.45
N MET A 176 -0.59 10.23 -10.68
CA MET A 176 0.35 10.34 -9.57
C MET A 176 1.78 10.51 -10.07
N THR A 177 2.64 11.00 -9.17
CA THR A 177 4.06 11.24 -9.42
C THR A 177 4.91 10.54 -8.38
N LEU A 178 6.17 10.23 -8.72
CA LEU A 178 7.14 9.68 -7.78
C LEU A 178 7.34 10.60 -6.55
N ALA A 179 7.19 11.91 -6.72
CA ALA A 179 7.26 12.89 -5.65
C ALA A 179 6.15 12.71 -4.58
N GLU A 180 4.96 12.28 -4.99
CA GLU A 180 3.85 12.02 -4.07
C GLU A 180 4.05 10.75 -3.26
N ASP A 181 4.66 9.72 -3.84
CA ASP A 181 5.14 8.55 -3.10
C ASP A 181 6.17 8.93 -2.05
N ILE A 182 7.14 9.80 -2.38
CA ILE A 182 8.16 10.26 -1.42
C ILE A 182 7.48 11.02 -0.26
N TYR A 183 6.49 11.84 -0.55
CA TYR A 183 5.73 12.55 0.48
C TYR A 183 4.99 11.57 1.41
N ALA A 184 4.24 10.61 0.82
CA ALA A 184 3.51 9.59 1.56
C ALA A 184 4.44 8.70 2.41
N MET A 185 5.64 8.41 1.89
CA MET A 185 6.71 7.75 2.63
C MET A 185 7.14 8.57 3.86
N GLY A 186 7.30 9.88 3.74
CA GLY A 186 7.63 10.76 4.88
C GLY A 186 6.60 10.69 6.01
N ILE A 187 5.31 10.73 5.66
CA ILE A 187 4.21 10.58 6.65
C ILE A 187 4.23 9.19 7.27
N SER A 188 4.42 8.16 6.45
CA SER A 188 4.50 6.77 6.91
C SER A 188 5.66 6.54 7.87
N MET A 189 6.82 7.13 7.61
CA MET A 189 7.99 7.06 8.51
C MET A 189 7.70 7.71 9.86
N TRP A 190 7.04 8.87 9.88
CA TRP A 190 6.62 9.50 11.14
C TRP A 190 5.64 8.62 11.91
N HIS A 191 4.66 8.01 11.23
CA HIS A 191 3.71 7.09 11.87
C HIS A 191 4.42 5.86 12.44
N LEU A 192 5.28 5.22 11.66
CA LEU A 192 6.09 4.07 12.11
C LEU A 192 6.97 4.39 13.31
N TYR A 193 7.56 5.59 13.34
CA TYR A 193 8.44 6.01 14.43
C TYR A 193 7.67 6.29 15.72
N THR A 194 6.55 6.99 15.62
CA THR A 194 5.79 7.45 16.81
C THR A 194 4.77 6.42 17.31
N GLY A 195 4.33 5.52 16.43
CA GLY A 195 3.17 4.65 16.67
C GLY A 195 1.88 5.43 16.87
N ARG A 196 1.81 6.67 16.38
CA ARG A 196 0.64 7.53 16.49
C ARG A 196 0.07 7.78 15.11
N LEU A 197 -1.24 7.75 15.00
CA LEU A 197 -1.92 8.13 13.78
C LEU A 197 -1.62 9.62 13.46
N PRO A 198 -1.20 9.97 12.22
CA PRO A 198 -0.92 11.36 11.88
C PRO A 198 -2.14 12.25 12.09
N LEU A 199 -1.95 13.39 12.75
CA LEU A 199 -3.06 14.28 13.09
C LEU A 199 -3.64 14.94 11.85
N ILE A 200 -4.96 15.09 11.86
CA ILE A 200 -5.71 15.91 10.93
C ILE A 200 -6.22 17.11 11.72
N ASN A 201 -5.67 18.30 11.45
CA ASN A 201 -6.06 19.55 12.13
C ASN A 201 -6.01 19.53 13.67
N GLY A 202 -5.05 18.80 14.25
CA GLY A 202 -4.90 18.71 15.71
C GLY A 202 -5.87 17.73 16.39
N THR A 203 -6.63 16.96 15.63
CA THR A 203 -7.54 15.91 16.12
C THR A 203 -7.27 14.56 15.43
N GLU A 204 -7.53 13.45 16.12
CA GLU A 204 -7.52 12.12 15.51
C GLU A 204 -8.66 12.00 14.49
N PRO A 205 -8.49 11.25 13.37
CA PRO A 205 -9.53 11.10 12.37
C PRO A 205 -10.68 10.25 12.93
N ASP A 206 -11.81 10.89 13.27
CA ASP A 206 -13.05 10.16 13.55
C ASP A 206 -13.58 9.54 12.24
N ALA A 207 -14.11 8.31 12.34
CA ALA A 207 -14.55 7.46 11.23
C ALA A 207 -15.75 7.99 10.42
N GLU A 208 -16.35 9.13 10.81
CA GLU A 208 -17.50 9.76 10.13
C GLU A 208 -17.12 11.02 9.33
N LEU A 209 -15.92 11.06 8.75
CA LEU A 209 -15.39 12.23 8.04
C LEU A 209 -15.99 12.48 6.63
N ASN A 210 -17.26 12.15 6.39
CA ASN A 210 -17.94 12.46 5.12
C ASN A 210 -18.41 13.93 5.00
N GLY A 211 -18.21 14.77 6.03
CA GLY A 211 -18.69 16.17 6.03
C GLY A 211 -17.65 17.24 6.42
N PHE A 212 -16.48 16.86 6.95
CA PHE A 212 -15.46 17.78 7.48
C PHE A 212 -14.13 17.77 6.70
N LEU A 213 -14.12 17.20 5.49
CA LEU A 213 -12.98 17.22 4.56
C LEU A 213 -12.52 18.63 4.11
N VAL A 214 -13.17 19.70 4.60
CA VAL A 214 -12.94 21.09 4.18
C VAL A 214 -11.62 21.68 4.67
N ASP A 215 -10.79 20.98 5.46
CA ASP A 215 -9.53 21.57 5.94
C ASP A 215 -8.28 20.68 5.88
N TYR A 216 -8.38 19.43 5.37
CA TYR A 216 -7.19 18.64 4.99
C TYR A 216 -6.49 19.21 3.76
N THR A 217 -7.29 19.71 2.80
CA THR A 217 -6.79 20.26 1.55
C THR A 217 -5.96 21.53 1.73
N PHE A 218 -5.96 22.16 2.91
CA PHE A 218 -5.32 23.46 3.15
C PHE A 218 -4.07 23.37 4.03
N ALA A 219 -4.11 22.58 5.11
CA ALA A 219 -3.04 22.56 6.11
C ALA A 219 -1.87 21.62 5.76
N GLY A 220 -2.15 20.46 5.17
CA GLY A 220 -1.17 19.40 4.93
C GLY A 220 -0.76 18.67 6.21
N PHE A 221 0.41 18.00 6.19
CA PHE A 221 0.95 17.32 7.36
C PHE A 221 1.29 18.31 8.51
N LEU A 222 0.65 18.14 9.67
CA LEU A 222 0.79 19.02 10.84
C LEU A 222 1.33 18.30 12.09
N SER A 223 1.82 17.06 11.94
CA SER A 223 2.18 16.26 13.11
C SER A 223 3.44 16.75 13.81
N ASP A 224 3.52 16.50 15.12
CA ASP A 224 4.60 16.99 15.98
C ASP A 224 5.93 16.29 15.69
N MET A 225 6.87 17.03 15.08
CA MET A 225 8.21 16.54 14.77
C MET A 225 9.12 16.46 16.01
N THR A 226 8.74 17.07 17.15
CA THR A 226 9.51 16.95 18.40
C THR A 226 9.45 15.55 19.00
N LEU A 227 8.52 14.71 18.54
CA LEU A 227 8.42 13.29 18.90
C LEU A 227 9.49 12.43 18.22
N ILE A 228 10.20 12.97 17.22
CA ILE A 228 11.29 12.28 16.53
C ILE A 228 12.61 12.70 17.18
N ASP A 229 13.06 11.94 18.17
CA ASP A 229 14.29 12.20 18.92
C ASP A 229 15.57 11.68 18.23
N ASP A 230 15.44 10.95 17.12
CA ASP A 230 16.56 10.54 16.26
C ASP A 230 16.77 11.57 15.13
N PRO A 231 17.95 12.23 15.07
CA PRO A 231 18.19 13.32 14.12
C PRO A 231 18.24 12.85 12.66
N ASP A 232 18.68 11.62 12.40
CA ASP A 232 18.78 11.08 11.05
C ASP A 232 17.38 10.74 10.52
N ILE A 233 16.53 10.16 11.38
CA ILE A 233 15.12 9.93 11.03
C ILE A 233 14.37 11.24 10.84
N ALA A 234 14.58 12.24 11.71
CA ALA A 234 13.96 13.55 11.57
C ALA A 234 14.37 14.22 10.25
N SER A 235 15.65 14.14 9.87
CA SER A 235 16.15 14.65 8.59
C SER A 235 15.51 13.93 7.39
N LEU A 236 15.41 12.61 7.46
CA LEU A 236 14.81 11.79 6.41
C LEU A 236 13.33 12.12 6.19
N ILE A 237 12.55 12.24 7.27
CA ILE A 237 11.13 12.63 7.21
C ILE A 237 11.01 14.03 6.59
N ASN A 238 11.74 15.02 7.11
CA ASN A 238 11.66 16.40 6.61
C ASN A 238 12.02 16.50 5.12
N THR A 239 13.06 15.80 4.68
CA THR A 239 13.47 15.77 3.27
C THR A 239 12.39 15.15 2.38
N SER A 240 11.74 14.09 2.87
CA SER A 240 10.68 13.38 2.16
C SER A 240 9.42 14.25 2.03
N LEU A 241 9.02 14.93 3.11
CA LEU A 241 7.88 15.85 3.12
C LEU A 241 8.11 17.08 2.22
N ALA A 242 9.36 17.53 2.06
CA ALA A 242 9.71 18.63 1.19
C ALA A 242 9.69 18.27 -0.32
N ALA A 243 9.66 16.98 -0.66
CA ALA A 243 9.69 16.51 -2.05
C ALA A 243 8.31 16.55 -2.73
N GLY A 244 7.22 16.53 -1.96
CA GLY A 244 5.86 16.54 -2.51
C GLY A 244 5.56 17.82 -3.31
N PRO A 245 4.63 17.76 -4.30
CA PRO A 245 4.19 18.96 -5.01
C PRO A 245 3.77 20.05 -4.02
N ASN A 246 4.38 21.23 -4.16
CA ASN A 246 4.03 22.40 -3.36
C ASN A 246 2.53 22.73 -3.52
N ARG A 247 1.95 23.16 -2.40
CA ARG A 247 0.56 23.59 -2.20
C ARG A 247 -0.07 24.33 -3.39
#